data_AF-A0A497PZI6-F1
#
_entry.id   AF-A0A497PZI6-F1
#
_cell.length_a   1.000
_cell.length_b   1.000
_cell.length_c   1.000
_cell.angle_alpha   90.00
_cell.angle_beta   90.00
_cell.angle_gamma   90.00
#
_symmetry.space_group_name_H-M   'P 1'
#
loop_
_entity.id
_entity.type
_entity.pdbx_description
1 polymer ?
#
loop_
_entity_poly.entity_id
_entity_poly.type
_entity_poly.pdbx_seq_one_letter_code
_entity_poly.pdbx_strand_id
1 'polypeptide(L)'
;MEEVDSDSTRALLQRFKEAVGRADECLSNHEYQQAMALYFDASRSADEMTERFISLLIKTAPSLAHKTILVEVLSWRLRFCTAQYDYHLAVAQTLSGLPREEWIARLETILVLSQSLVDKILPIYREVEDEGLKNRIRSLFEDWIAGIRNLVLNLQSWGMASAQASRVLEWAMDNGIE
;
A
#
# COMPACT_ATOMS: atom_id res chain seq x y z
N MET A 1 17.75 -28.73 -8.49
CA MET A 1 17.24 -27.41 -8.91
C MET A 1 16.69 -26.74 -7.66
N GLU A 2 17.59 -26.39 -6.74
CA GLU A 2 17.29 -25.87 -5.39
C GLU A 2 18.34 -24.79 -5.12
N GLU A 3 18.16 -23.63 -5.76
CA GLU A 3 19.11 -22.51 -5.65
C GLU A 3 18.41 -21.19 -5.99
N VAL A 4 17.25 -20.90 -5.36
CA VAL A 4 16.52 -19.61 -5.50
C VAL A 4 15.80 -19.20 -4.20
N ASP A 5 16.41 -19.41 -3.03
CA ASP A 5 15.80 -19.00 -1.74
C ASP A 5 16.73 -18.06 -0.93
N SER A 6 17.50 -17.22 -1.64
CA SER A 6 18.53 -16.37 -1.05
C SER A 6 18.04 -15.06 -0.44
N ASP A 7 16.73 -14.82 -0.29
CA ASP A 7 16.23 -13.76 0.59
C ASP A 7 15.47 -14.39 1.75
N SER A 8 16.18 -14.90 2.77
CA SER A 8 15.51 -15.43 3.97
C SER A 8 14.82 -14.31 4.76
N THR A 9 13.67 -14.57 5.39
CA THR A 9 12.96 -13.60 6.25
C THR A 9 13.86 -13.04 7.37
N ARG A 10 14.88 -13.80 7.78
CA ARG A 10 15.91 -13.35 8.72
C ARG A 10 16.78 -12.22 8.16
N ALA A 11 17.13 -12.28 6.88
CA ALA A 11 17.90 -11.22 6.22
C ALA A 11 17.09 -9.92 6.10
N LEU A 12 15.79 -10.01 5.77
CA LEU A 12 14.90 -8.85 5.77
C LEU A 12 14.77 -8.22 7.17
N LEU A 13 14.60 -9.04 8.20
CA LEU A 13 14.54 -8.55 9.58
C LEU A 13 15.85 -7.86 9.99
N GLN A 14 17.00 -8.38 9.56
CA GLN A 14 18.28 -7.78 9.84
C GLN A 14 18.43 -6.43 9.14
N ARG A 15 18.11 -6.36 7.83
CA ARG A 15 18.09 -5.10 7.06
C ARG A 15 17.18 -4.06 7.70
N PHE A 16 15.99 -4.47 8.13
CA PHE A 16 15.06 -3.59 8.84
C PHE A 16 15.69 -3.01 10.12
N LYS A 17 16.24 -3.87 10.98
CA LYS A 17 16.84 -3.45 12.26
C LYS A 17 18.04 -2.52 12.07
N GLU A 18 18.90 -2.83 11.10
CA GLU A 18 20.07 -2.01 10.78
C GLU A 18 19.65 -0.63 10.23
N ALA A 19 18.67 -0.59 9.34
CA ALA A 19 18.16 0.65 8.80
C ALA A 19 17.54 1.54 9.89
N VAL A 20 16.71 0.98 10.78
CA VAL A 20 16.13 1.70 11.92
C VAL A 20 17.22 2.21 12.87
N GLY A 21 18.15 1.35 13.28
CA GLY A 21 19.21 1.74 14.21
C GLY A 21 20.06 2.89 13.67
N ARG A 22 20.45 2.82 12.39
CA ARG A 22 21.19 3.91 11.73
C ARG A 22 20.35 5.17 11.54
N ALA A 23 19.06 5.03 11.28
CA ALA A 23 18.16 6.18 11.16
C ALA A 23 18.05 6.93 12.49
N ASP A 24 17.93 6.20 13.61
CA ASP A 24 17.85 6.77 14.96
C ASP A 24 19.16 7.51 15.34
N GLU A 25 20.31 6.97 14.95
CA GLU A 25 21.62 7.62 15.10
C GLU A 25 21.70 8.93 14.30
N CYS A 26 21.37 8.89 13.00
CA CYS A 26 21.31 10.08 12.15
C CYS A 26 20.34 11.13 12.71
N LEU A 27 19.18 10.71 13.22
CA LEU A 27 18.19 11.61 13.82
C LEU A 27 18.75 12.31 15.06
N SER A 28 19.44 11.56 15.93
CA SER A 28 20.11 12.10 17.13
C SER A 28 21.20 13.11 16.76
N ASN A 29 21.87 12.89 15.63
CA ASN A 29 22.90 13.77 15.07
C ASN A 29 22.35 14.92 14.21
N HIS A 30 21.02 15.07 14.12
CA HIS A 30 20.34 16.11 13.31
C HIS A 30 20.57 15.96 11.78
N GLU A 31 20.93 14.76 11.32
CA GLU A 31 21.11 14.40 9.91
C GLU A 31 19.77 13.98 9.27
N TYR A 32 18.80 14.90 9.24
CA TYR A 32 17.40 14.58 8.97
C TYR A 32 17.13 13.94 7.60
N GLN A 33 17.82 14.39 6.54
CA GLN A 33 17.61 13.83 5.20
C GLN A 33 18.08 12.36 5.13
N GLN A 34 19.18 12.05 5.79
CA GLN A 34 19.74 10.70 5.82
C GLN A 34 18.91 9.78 6.73
N ALA A 35 18.45 10.28 7.88
CA ALA A 35 17.50 9.58 8.73
C ALA A 35 16.20 9.25 7.98
N MET A 36 15.65 10.20 7.22
CA MET A 36 14.45 9.99 6.41
C MET A 36 14.63 8.90 5.36
N ALA A 37 15.75 8.89 4.63
CA ALA A 37 16.05 7.86 3.64
C ALA A 37 16.17 6.47 4.27
N LEU A 38 16.84 6.36 5.43
CA LEU A 38 16.99 5.10 6.16
C LEU A 38 15.66 4.58 6.72
N TYR A 39 14.79 5.46 7.24
CA TYR A 39 13.44 5.06 7.65
C TYR A 39 12.58 4.61 6.47
N PHE A 40 12.74 5.22 5.29
CA PHE A 40 12.08 4.75 4.09
C PHE A 40 12.53 3.33 3.71
N ASP A 41 13.83 3.05 3.76
CA ASP A 41 14.36 1.70 3.51
C ASP A 41 13.88 0.68 4.55
N ALA A 42 13.75 1.08 5.82
CA ALA A 42 13.15 0.28 6.87
C ALA A 42 11.67 -0.01 6.57
N SER A 43 10.89 1.00 6.18
CA SER A 43 9.48 0.83 5.79
C SER A 43 9.34 -0.17 4.65
N ARG A 44 10.18 -0.09 3.62
CA ARG A 44 10.18 -1.05 2.51
C ARG A 44 10.44 -2.47 2.97
N SER A 45 11.41 -2.66 3.84
CA SER A 45 11.73 -3.99 4.41
C SER A 45 10.56 -4.54 5.24
N ALA A 46 9.86 -3.68 5.98
CA ALA A 46 8.67 -4.06 6.74
C ALA A 46 7.48 -4.43 5.84
N ASP A 47 7.27 -3.69 4.74
CA ASP A 47 6.25 -4.01 3.74
C ASP A 47 6.58 -5.36 3.05
N GLU A 48 7.83 -5.62 2.68
CA GLU A 48 8.28 -6.91 2.11
C GLU A 48 8.04 -8.09 3.08
N MET A 49 8.34 -7.92 4.38
CA MET A 49 8.05 -8.94 5.39
C MET A 49 6.55 -9.18 5.55
N THR A 50 5.76 -8.11 5.54
CA THR A 50 4.31 -8.16 5.63
C THR A 50 3.71 -8.90 4.43
N GLU A 51 4.21 -8.62 3.22
CA GLU A 51 3.79 -9.28 1.99
C GLU A 51 4.06 -10.79 2.02
N ARG A 52 5.22 -11.21 2.53
CA ARG A 52 5.54 -12.65 2.72
C ARG A 52 4.58 -13.31 3.70
N PHE A 53 4.32 -12.67 4.83
CA PHE A 53 3.42 -13.21 5.84
C PHE A 53 1.99 -13.33 5.32
N ILE A 54 1.48 -12.28 4.67
CA ILE A 54 0.16 -12.28 4.03
C ILE A 54 0.08 -13.37 2.97
N SER A 55 1.10 -13.55 2.13
CA SER A 55 1.13 -14.58 1.10
C SER A 55 1.08 -15.99 1.70
N LEU A 56 1.76 -16.22 2.83
CA LEU A 56 1.68 -17.48 3.57
C LEU A 56 0.28 -17.69 4.18
N LEU A 57 -0.33 -16.64 4.75
CA LEU A 57 -1.70 -16.71 5.27
C LEU A 57 -2.70 -17.03 4.16
N ILE A 58 -2.60 -16.40 2.99
CA ILE A 58 -3.46 -16.69 1.82
C ILE A 58 -3.35 -18.18 1.44
N LYS A 59 -2.12 -18.71 1.34
CA LYS A 59 -1.87 -20.11 0.96
C LYS A 59 -2.39 -21.12 1.98
N THR A 60 -2.46 -20.73 3.25
CA THR A 60 -2.75 -21.65 4.36
C THR A 60 -4.12 -21.47 4.98
N ALA A 61 -4.89 -20.43 4.61
CA ALA A 61 -6.20 -20.09 5.19
C ALA A 61 -7.25 -21.18 4.94
N PRO A 62 -7.44 -22.13 5.89
CA PRO A 62 -8.18 -23.36 5.61
C PRO A 62 -9.67 -23.24 5.93
N SER A 63 -10.10 -22.09 6.46
CA SER A 63 -11.46 -21.87 6.95
C SER A 63 -11.92 -20.45 6.68
N LEU A 64 -13.24 -20.26 6.70
CA LEU A 64 -13.87 -18.96 6.55
C LEU A 64 -13.34 -17.94 7.58
N ALA A 65 -13.20 -18.33 8.86
CA ALA A 65 -12.70 -17.43 9.90
C ALA A 65 -11.29 -16.89 9.61
N HIS A 66 -10.40 -17.72 9.04
CA HIS A 66 -9.06 -17.28 8.64
C HIS A 66 -9.13 -16.30 7.47
N LYS A 67 -9.96 -16.58 6.46
CA LYS A 67 -10.19 -15.67 5.33
C LYS A 67 -10.77 -14.34 5.81
N THR A 68 -11.71 -14.36 6.76
CA THR A 68 -12.28 -13.15 7.36
C THR A 68 -11.20 -12.32 8.05
N ILE A 69 -10.42 -12.90 8.95
CA ILE A 69 -9.34 -12.17 9.66
C ILE A 69 -8.33 -11.58 8.67
N LEU A 70 -7.92 -12.37 7.67
CA LEU A 70 -7.01 -11.92 6.64
C LEU A 70 -7.57 -10.72 5.86
N VAL A 71 -8.83 -10.80 5.43
CA VAL A 71 -9.52 -9.69 4.78
C VAL A 71 -9.60 -8.47 5.70
N GLU A 72 -9.89 -8.63 7.00
CA GLU A 72 -9.94 -7.49 7.93
C GLU A 72 -8.57 -6.80 8.08
N VAL A 73 -7.48 -7.56 8.19
CA VAL A 73 -6.11 -7.01 8.25
C VAL A 73 -5.76 -6.26 6.96
N LEU A 74 -6.05 -6.86 5.81
CA LEU A 74 -5.83 -6.23 4.51
C LEU A 74 -6.70 -4.99 4.32
N SER A 75 -7.95 -5.04 4.76
CA SER A 75 -8.90 -3.92 4.70
C SER A 75 -8.44 -2.76 5.55
N TRP A 76 -7.95 -3.02 6.76
CA TRP A 76 -7.39 -2.00 7.63
C TRP A 76 -6.18 -1.31 6.98
N ARG A 77 -5.25 -2.08 6.43
CA ARG A 77 -4.07 -1.52 5.75
C ARG A 77 -4.45 -0.74 4.49
N LEU A 78 -5.44 -1.22 3.73
CA LEU A 78 -5.94 -0.53 2.55
C LEU A 78 -6.55 0.83 2.92
N ARG A 79 -7.41 0.88 3.95
CA ARG A 79 -7.98 2.14 4.46
C ARG A 79 -6.92 3.09 5.00
N PHE A 80 -5.88 2.56 5.64
CA PHE A 80 -4.73 3.37 6.04
C PHE A 80 -4.04 4.01 4.84
N CYS A 81 -3.76 3.25 3.77
CA CYS A 81 -3.23 3.80 2.52
C CYS A 81 -4.16 4.87 1.94
N THR A 82 -5.48 4.63 1.95
CA THR A 82 -6.46 5.61 1.50
C THR A 82 -6.39 6.92 2.27
N ALA A 83 -6.35 6.86 3.59
CA ALA A 83 -6.21 8.04 4.43
C ALA A 83 -4.88 8.78 4.20
N GLN A 84 -3.80 8.06 3.88
CA GLN A 84 -2.53 8.69 3.52
C GLN A 84 -2.60 9.43 2.18
N TYR A 85 -3.41 8.97 1.21
CA TYR A 85 -3.69 9.75 0.00
C TYR A 85 -4.28 11.10 0.34
N ASP A 86 -5.37 11.10 1.11
CA ASP A 86 -6.11 12.32 1.44
C ASP A 86 -5.23 13.30 2.22
N TYR A 87 -4.41 12.78 3.13
CA TYR A 87 -3.43 13.59 3.86
C TYR A 87 -2.40 14.23 2.92
N HIS A 88 -1.72 13.45 2.07
CA HIS A 88 -0.71 13.99 1.15
C HIS A 88 -1.33 14.95 0.12
N LEU A 89 -2.54 14.65 -0.34
CA LEU A 89 -3.29 15.49 -1.25
C LEU A 89 -3.64 16.82 -0.60
N ALA A 90 -4.12 16.83 0.65
CA ALA A 90 -4.39 18.05 1.40
C ALA A 90 -3.13 18.88 1.64
N VAL A 91 -2.01 18.25 2.02
CA VAL A 91 -0.71 18.93 2.17
C VAL A 91 -0.30 19.59 0.84
N ALA A 92 -0.41 18.87 -0.28
CA ALA A 92 -0.09 19.39 -1.61
C ALA A 92 -0.99 20.55 -2.09
N GLN A 93 -2.20 20.70 -1.53
CA GLN A 93 -3.07 21.88 -1.77
C GLN A 93 -2.58 23.11 -1.01
N THR A 94 -2.11 22.91 0.22
CA THR A 94 -1.75 24.00 1.12
C THR A 94 -0.37 24.60 0.83
N LEU A 95 0.49 23.88 0.11
CA LEU A 95 1.82 24.34 -0.26
C LEU A 95 1.77 25.18 -1.55
N SER A 96 2.21 26.45 -1.46
CA SER A 96 2.47 27.30 -2.62
C SER A 96 3.95 27.21 -3.04
N GLY A 97 4.24 26.84 -4.28
CA GLY A 97 5.61 26.70 -4.83
C GLY A 97 6.04 25.25 -5.10
N LEU A 98 7.35 25.05 -5.30
CA LEU A 98 8.03 23.85 -5.82
C LEU A 98 8.30 22.66 -4.82
N PRO A 99 7.39 22.27 -3.90
CA PRO A 99 7.40 20.92 -3.32
C PRO A 99 6.29 19.99 -3.86
N ARG A 100 5.44 20.46 -4.78
CA ARG A 100 4.20 19.76 -5.16
C ARG A 100 4.46 18.42 -5.85
N GLU A 101 5.49 18.33 -6.70
CA GLU A 101 5.85 17.10 -7.40
C GLU A 101 6.31 15.98 -6.45
N GLU A 102 7.06 16.33 -5.39
CA GLU A 102 7.54 15.34 -4.41
C GLU A 102 6.38 14.70 -3.64
N TRP A 103 5.39 15.51 -3.24
CA TRP A 103 4.19 15.01 -2.58
C TRP A 103 3.35 14.12 -3.49
N ILE A 104 3.32 14.42 -4.80
CA ILE A 104 2.66 13.57 -5.78
C ILE A 104 3.43 12.25 -5.96
N ALA A 105 4.75 12.26 -6.05
CA ALA A 105 5.54 11.02 -6.15
C ALA A 105 5.33 10.10 -4.94
N ARG A 106 5.21 10.67 -3.73
CA ARG A 106 4.84 9.91 -2.52
C ARG A 106 3.43 9.34 -2.64
N LEU A 107 2.48 10.13 -3.14
CA LEU A 107 1.12 9.68 -3.38
C LEU A 107 1.07 8.51 -4.39
N GLU A 108 1.85 8.58 -5.46
CA GLU A 108 1.95 7.52 -6.47
C GLU A 108 2.52 6.22 -5.87
N THR A 109 3.50 6.33 -4.96
CA THR A 109 4.05 5.18 -4.23
C THR A 109 2.97 4.51 -3.38
N ILE A 110 2.19 5.30 -2.63
CA ILE A 110 1.10 4.75 -1.81
C ILE A 110 0.03 4.11 -2.71
N LEU A 111 -0.23 4.64 -3.93
CA LEU A 111 -1.22 4.07 -4.85
C LEU A 111 -0.83 2.66 -5.27
N VAL A 112 0.44 2.46 -5.66
CA VAL A 112 1.00 1.13 -5.97
C VAL A 112 0.82 0.17 -4.79
N LEU A 113 1.08 0.64 -3.56
CA LEU A 113 0.89 -0.18 -2.36
C LEU A 113 -0.57 -0.59 -2.17
N SER A 114 -1.54 0.31 -2.36
CA SER A 114 -2.96 -0.09 -2.27
C SER A 114 -3.38 -1.06 -3.34
N GLN A 115 -2.92 -0.88 -4.59
CA GLN A 115 -3.21 -1.79 -5.68
C GLN A 115 -2.71 -3.19 -5.33
N SER A 116 -1.49 -3.31 -4.79
CA SER A 116 -0.91 -4.57 -4.34
C SER A 116 -1.73 -5.25 -3.22
N LEU A 117 -2.40 -4.48 -2.36
CA LEU A 117 -3.31 -5.04 -1.35
C LEU A 117 -4.61 -5.54 -1.97
N VAL A 118 -5.19 -4.77 -2.90
CA VAL A 118 -6.41 -5.16 -3.62
C VAL A 118 -6.17 -6.43 -4.44
N ASP A 119 -5.03 -6.52 -5.12
CA ASP A 119 -4.62 -7.71 -5.89
C ASP A 119 -4.53 -8.97 -5.01
N LYS A 120 -4.20 -8.82 -3.72
CA LYS A 120 -4.20 -9.94 -2.75
C LYS A 120 -5.59 -10.30 -2.23
N ILE A 121 -6.49 -9.32 -2.13
CA ILE A 121 -7.88 -9.54 -1.69
C ILE A 121 -8.72 -10.16 -2.83
N LEU A 122 -8.42 -9.79 -4.08
CA LEU A 122 -9.23 -10.13 -5.26
C LEU A 122 -9.40 -11.66 -5.48
N PRO A 123 -8.39 -12.52 -5.31
CA PRO A 123 -8.59 -13.97 -5.35
C PRO A 123 -9.58 -14.47 -4.29
N ILE A 124 -9.51 -13.91 -3.07
CA ILE A 124 -10.45 -14.26 -1.99
C ILE A 124 -11.87 -13.88 -2.39
N TYR A 125 -12.07 -12.69 -2.99
CA TYR A 125 -13.37 -12.25 -3.50
C TYR A 125 -13.95 -13.20 -4.56
N ARG A 126 -13.10 -13.68 -5.46
CA ARG A 126 -13.49 -14.58 -6.56
C ARG A 126 -13.82 -16.00 -6.08
N GLU A 127 -13.19 -16.46 -5.02
CA GLU A 127 -13.31 -17.84 -4.53
C GLU A 127 -14.25 -18.01 -3.33
N VAL A 128 -14.54 -16.95 -2.58
CA VAL A 128 -15.36 -17.06 -1.37
C VAL A 128 -16.85 -17.23 -1.71
N GLU A 129 -17.46 -18.29 -1.17
CA GLU A 129 -18.91 -18.55 -1.30
C GLU A 129 -19.74 -17.82 -0.23
N ASP A 130 -19.12 -17.45 0.89
CA ASP A 130 -19.78 -16.69 1.96
C ASP A 130 -20.14 -15.28 1.48
N GLU A 131 -21.44 -15.04 1.28
CA GLU A 131 -21.97 -13.77 0.80
C GLU A 131 -21.72 -12.62 1.78
N GLY A 132 -21.62 -12.88 3.08
CA GLY A 132 -21.28 -11.86 4.08
C GLY A 132 -19.89 -11.29 3.85
N LEU A 133 -18.89 -12.15 3.73
CA LEU A 133 -17.51 -11.76 3.44
C LEU A 133 -17.38 -11.18 2.03
N LYS A 134 -18.07 -11.74 1.04
CA LYS A 134 -18.09 -11.23 -0.34
C LYS A 134 -18.60 -9.79 -0.42
N ASN A 135 -19.72 -9.49 0.26
CA ASN A 135 -20.28 -8.14 0.31
C ASN A 135 -19.36 -7.15 1.05
N ARG A 136 -18.67 -7.59 2.11
CA ARG A 136 -17.66 -6.78 2.79
C ARG A 136 -16.51 -6.40 1.87
N ILE A 137 -15.98 -7.37 1.12
CA ILE A 137 -14.89 -7.12 0.16
C ILE A 137 -15.38 -6.19 -0.96
N ARG A 138 -16.60 -6.41 -1.48
CA ARG A 138 -17.18 -5.53 -2.51
C ARG A 138 -17.25 -4.08 -2.05
N SER A 139 -17.83 -3.83 -0.86
CA SER A 139 -17.90 -2.48 -0.30
C SER A 139 -16.51 -1.86 -0.09
N LEU A 140 -15.52 -2.65 0.33
CA LEU A 140 -14.15 -2.17 0.43
C LEU A 140 -13.57 -1.74 -0.92
N PHE A 141 -13.82 -2.51 -1.98
CA PHE A 141 -13.37 -2.21 -3.33
C PHE A 141 -14.07 -0.97 -3.91
N GLU A 142 -15.38 -0.84 -3.69
CA GLU A 142 -16.16 0.35 -4.06
C GLU A 142 -15.63 1.61 -3.37
N ASP A 143 -15.35 1.55 -2.06
CA ASP A 143 -14.77 2.67 -1.30
C ASP A 143 -13.38 3.05 -1.83
N TRP A 144 -12.54 2.05 -2.10
CA TRP A 144 -11.18 2.26 -2.60
C TRP A 144 -11.18 2.89 -4.01
N ILE A 145 -11.98 2.37 -4.94
CA ILE A 145 -12.03 2.88 -6.31
C ILE A 145 -12.64 4.29 -6.36
N ALA A 146 -13.64 4.58 -5.52
CA ALA A 146 -14.19 5.92 -5.36
C ALA A 146 -13.12 6.91 -4.86
N GLY A 147 -12.28 6.49 -3.91
CA GLY A 147 -11.13 7.26 -3.44
C GLY A 147 -10.15 7.61 -4.57
N ILE A 148 -9.80 6.64 -5.43
CA ILE A 148 -8.91 6.85 -6.57
C ILE A 148 -9.56 7.78 -7.61
N ARG A 149 -10.86 7.62 -7.92
CA ARG A 149 -11.58 8.51 -8.84
C ARG A 149 -11.57 9.95 -8.33
N ASN A 150 -11.85 10.16 -7.04
CA ASN A 150 -11.79 11.48 -6.41
C ASN A 150 -10.39 12.08 -6.48
N LEU A 151 -9.36 11.27 -6.24
CA LEU A 151 -7.98 11.70 -6.38
C LEU A 151 -7.66 12.18 -7.80
N VAL A 152 -8.03 11.39 -8.83
CA VAL A 152 -7.80 11.75 -10.23
C VAL A 152 -8.49 13.07 -10.57
N LEU A 153 -9.75 13.23 -10.17
CA LEU A 153 -10.52 14.47 -10.38
C LEU A 153 -9.85 15.67 -9.70
N ASN A 154 -9.38 15.51 -8.46
CA ASN A 154 -8.70 16.57 -7.73
C ASN A 154 -7.38 16.97 -8.42
N LEU A 155 -6.56 16.01 -8.83
CA LEU A 155 -5.32 16.30 -9.55
C LEU A 155 -5.60 17.05 -10.86
N GLN A 156 -6.58 16.60 -11.64
CA GLN A 156 -7.01 17.26 -12.88
C GLN A 156 -7.46 18.71 -12.63
N SER A 157 -8.24 18.95 -11.57
CA SER A 157 -8.71 20.30 -11.21
C SER A 157 -7.57 21.27 -10.90
N TRP A 158 -6.38 20.77 -10.54
CA TRP A 158 -5.20 21.59 -10.27
C TRP A 158 -4.25 21.71 -11.47
N GLY A 159 -4.67 21.24 -12.64
CA GLY A 159 -3.82 21.20 -13.84
C GLY A 159 -2.69 20.17 -13.74
N MET A 160 -2.85 19.15 -12.89
CA MET A 160 -1.87 18.08 -12.71
C MET A 160 -2.43 16.76 -13.21
N ALA A 161 -1.56 15.86 -13.62
CA ALA A 161 -1.92 14.51 -14.00
C ALA A 161 -0.98 13.52 -13.32
N SER A 162 -1.54 12.43 -12.78
CA SER A 162 -0.77 11.28 -12.33
C SER A 162 -1.05 10.11 -13.28
N ALA A 163 -0.05 9.74 -14.08
CA ALA A 163 -0.12 8.57 -14.93
C ALA A 163 -0.29 7.29 -14.08
N GLN A 164 0.24 7.29 -12.85
CA GLN A 164 0.05 6.18 -11.93
C GLN A 164 -1.41 6.05 -11.50
N ALA A 165 -2.07 7.14 -11.08
CA ALA A 165 -3.46 7.10 -10.66
C ALA A 165 -4.38 6.60 -11.78
N SER A 166 -4.17 7.06 -13.02
CA SER A 166 -4.93 6.57 -14.18
C SER A 166 -4.70 5.08 -14.45
N ARG A 167 -3.45 4.60 -14.36
CA ARG A 167 -3.13 3.17 -14.56
C ARG A 167 -3.75 2.28 -13.49
N VAL A 168 -3.80 2.72 -12.23
CA VAL A 168 -4.45 1.97 -11.16
C VAL A 168 -5.96 1.91 -11.38
N LEU A 169 -6.57 3.02 -11.81
CA LEU A 169 -7.99 3.08 -12.14
C LEU A 169 -8.35 2.16 -13.31
N GLU A 170 -7.54 2.17 -14.38
CA GLU A 170 -7.69 1.28 -15.54
C GLU A 170 -7.55 -0.19 -15.12
N TRP A 171 -6.51 -0.53 -14.37
CA TRP A 171 -6.30 -1.88 -13.85
C TRP A 171 -7.47 -2.38 -13.00
N ALA A 172 -8.08 -1.51 -12.19
CA ALA A 172 -9.22 -1.88 -11.37
C ALA A 172 -10.44 -2.22 -12.23
N MET A 173 -10.72 -1.40 -13.26
CA MET A 173 -11.79 -1.65 -14.22
C MET A 173 -11.57 -2.96 -14.98
N ASP A 174 -10.35 -3.23 -15.45
CA ASP A 174 -9.99 -4.48 -16.12
C ASP A 174 -10.20 -5.72 -15.24
N ASN A 175 -10.19 -5.54 -13.91
CA ASN A 175 -10.41 -6.60 -12.93
C ASN A 175 -11.85 -6.69 -12.41
N GLY A 176 -12.78 -5.90 -12.97
CA GLY A 176 -14.19 -5.88 -12.61
C GLY A 176 -14.47 -5.19 -11.27
N ILE A 177 -13.64 -4.20 -10.91
CA ILE A 177 -13.81 -3.34 -9.74
C ILE A 177 -14.34 -1.99 -10.25
N GLU A 178 -15.65 -1.76 -10.14
CA GLU A 178 -16.36 -0.59 -10.68
C GLU A 178 -17.02 0.29 -9.62
#